data_AF-A0A7G3BVU5-F1
#
_entry.id   AF-A0A7G3BVU5-F1
#
_cell.length_a   1.000
_cell.length_b   1.000
_cell.length_c   1.000
_cell.angle_alpha   90.00
_cell.angle_beta   90.00
_cell.angle_gamma   90.00
#
_symmetry.space_group_name_H-M   'P 1'
#
loop_
_entity.id
_entity.type
_entity.pdbx_description
1 polymer ?
#
loop_
_entity_poly.entity_id
_entity_poly.type
_entity_poly.pdbx_seq_one_letter_code
_entity_poly.pdbx_strand_id
1 'polypeptide(L)'
;MELIRTEGESQSTGIVTKRGHRVTAEAVQDIFLQFTAPKTSLGKSYNKNLEINYEEIQHLNSMILQLLQREHLLGVNCSVVVIHMDKTRIVFDSFKQFNEYATGTSSPTHKVVLVYKYAIEYSGNKEIQNYEVTIELLNKLSAYEELKSDQLPSAMKALLIRVMPVVEIHIKYEDYLKAKVILDGVDDWVNGCPHNSNGINTFIRFLQNNSSTLPSIFATFSVLFIVNYLSNNINNLIELNANIRDIFVLAVQCLGISFIIVKIAKGVGDIVENFLDFYPFLSFININKGDSNLINNRKKNISAVIIKIIVTILLGALGSYVMAVVCGLFPSLLPSIKG
;
A
#
# COMPACT_ATOMS: atom_id res chain seq x y z
N MET A 1 43.97 3.79 0.48
CA MET A 1 44.85 3.28 1.56
C MET A 1 46.17 2.97 0.87
N GLU A 2 47.14 3.89 0.97
CA GLU A 2 48.47 3.71 0.35
C GLU A 2 49.35 2.89 1.28
N LEU A 3 49.86 1.77 0.77
CA LEU A 3 50.89 0.97 1.43
C LEU A 3 52.25 1.52 1.04
N ILE A 4 52.88 2.26 1.95
CA ILE A 4 54.28 2.64 1.83
C ILE A 4 55.11 1.42 2.18
N ARG A 5 55.78 0.84 1.18
CA ARG A 5 56.85 -0.15 1.38
C ARG A 5 58.13 0.57 1.76
N THR A 6 58.62 0.32 2.96
CA THR A 6 60.03 0.57 3.32
C THR A 6 60.78 -0.74 3.25
N GLU A 7 61.74 -0.83 2.34
CA GLU A 7 62.74 -1.89 2.30
C GLU A 7 63.75 -1.68 3.44
N GLY A 8 64.02 -2.74 4.21
CA GLY A 8 65.11 -2.76 5.19
C GLY A 8 64.76 -3.53 6.47
N GLU A 9 65.39 -4.69 6.62
CA GLU A 9 65.51 -5.55 7.81
C GLU A 9 64.30 -6.37 8.29
N SER A 10 64.57 -7.67 8.42
CA SER A 10 63.70 -8.76 8.85
C SER A 10 63.21 -8.63 10.31
N GLN A 11 62.32 -7.68 10.57
CA GLN A 11 61.42 -7.74 11.72
C GLN A 11 59.99 -7.74 11.21
N SER A 12 59.25 -8.81 11.52
CA SER A 12 57.85 -8.97 11.17
C SER A 12 57.07 -7.68 11.47
N THR A 13 56.62 -6.98 10.44
CA THR A 13 55.83 -5.75 10.52
C THR A 13 54.46 -6.10 11.10
N GLY A 14 54.37 -6.14 12.43
CA GLY A 14 53.14 -6.35 13.17
C GLY A 14 52.36 -5.06 13.30
N ILE A 15 51.08 -5.08 12.93
CA ILE A 15 50.14 -3.99 13.17
C ILE A 15 49.73 -4.06 14.64
N VAL A 16 49.88 -2.96 15.37
CA VAL A 16 49.47 -2.88 16.78
C VAL A 16 48.02 -2.42 16.84
N THR A 17 47.15 -3.24 17.42
CA THR A 17 45.74 -2.89 17.64
C THR A 17 45.61 -1.71 18.63
N LYS A 18 44.45 -1.04 18.67
CA LYS A 18 44.14 0.00 19.67
C LYS A 18 44.35 -0.45 21.14
N ARG A 19 44.42 -1.77 21.40
CA ARG A 19 44.67 -2.36 22.72
C ARG A 19 46.10 -2.86 22.91
N GLY A 20 47.05 -2.45 22.06
CA GLY A 20 48.47 -2.80 22.21
C GLY A 20 48.85 -4.22 21.79
N HIS A 21 47.93 -5.02 21.24
CA HIS A 21 48.23 -6.38 20.79
C HIS A 21 48.87 -6.33 19.40
N ARG A 22 49.99 -7.04 19.22
CA ARG A 22 50.68 -7.18 17.92
C ARG A 22 49.98 -8.27 17.10
N VAL A 23 49.49 -7.89 15.92
CA VAL A 23 48.83 -8.80 14.97
C VAL A 23 49.60 -8.72 13.65
N THR A 24 49.81 -9.84 12.96
CA THR A 24 50.49 -9.83 11.65
C THR A 24 49.65 -9.10 10.61
N ALA A 25 50.30 -8.42 9.67
CA ALA A 25 49.59 -7.75 8.57
C ALA A 25 48.74 -8.73 7.75
N GLU A 26 49.23 -9.98 7.59
CA GLU A 26 48.51 -11.08 6.96
C GLU A 26 47.21 -11.40 7.70
N ALA A 27 47.23 -11.55 9.03
CA ALA A 27 46.02 -11.81 9.80
C ALA A 27 44.99 -10.67 9.71
N VAL A 28 45.44 -9.42 9.62
CA VAL A 28 44.54 -8.27 9.41
C VAL A 28 43.94 -8.30 7.99
N GLN A 29 44.74 -8.65 6.99
CA GLN A 29 44.28 -8.79 5.61
C GLN A 29 43.28 -9.94 5.47
N ASP A 30 43.53 -11.09 6.11
CA ASP A 30 42.63 -12.24 6.10
C ASP A 30 41.30 -11.91 6.77
N ILE A 31 41.34 -11.24 7.94
CA ILE A 31 40.13 -10.74 8.61
C ILE A 31 39.37 -9.78 7.68
N PHE A 32 40.07 -8.84 7.04
CA PHE A 32 39.45 -7.89 6.13
C PHE A 32 38.81 -8.58 4.91
N LEU A 33 39.50 -9.55 4.29
CA LEU A 33 38.98 -10.34 3.18
C LEU A 33 37.74 -11.14 3.61
N GLN A 34 37.73 -11.70 4.81
CA GLN A 34 36.56 -12.42 5.35
C GLN A 34 35.34 -11.50 5.55
N PHE A 35 35.54 -10.23 5.88
CA PHE A 35 34.44 -9.25 5.97
C PHE A 35 34.00 -8.68 4.62
N THR A 36 34.92 -8.59 3.65
CA THR A 36 34.70 -7.96 2.34
C THR A 36 34.39 -8.92 1.20
N ALA A 37 34.49 -10.23 1.43
CA ALA A 37 34.19 -11.25 0.44
C ALA A 37 32.77 -11.04 -0.14
N PRO A 38 32.60 -11.20 -1.47
CA PRO A 38 31.30 -11.03 -2.11
C PRO A 38 30.32 -12.07 -1.56
N LYS A 39 29.26 -11.59 -0.91
CA LYS A 39 28.20 -12.44 -0.35
C LYS A 39 27.06 -12.54 -1.33
N THR A 40 26.42 -13.70 -1.33
CA THR A 40 25.16 -13.88 -2.06
C THR A 40 24.03 -13.22 -1.29
N SER A 41 23.01 -12.74 -2.00
CA SER A 41 21.85 -12.07 -1.42
C SER A 41 20.57 -12.81 -1.75
N LEU A 42 19.77 -13.10 -0.73
CA LEU A 42 18.43 -13.66 -0.86
C LEU A 42 17.44 -12.59 -0.44
N GLY A 43 16.46 -12.31 -1.28
CA GLY A 43 15.45 -11.32 -0.97
C GLY A 43 14.05 -11.77 -1.33
N LYS A 44 13.07 -11.23 -0.60
CA LYS A 44 11.65 -11.44 -0.88
C LYS A 44 10.88 -10.17 -0.51
N SER A 45 9.88 -9.85 -1.31
CA SER A 45 9.06 -8.66 -1.13
C SER A 45 7.61 -9.07 -0.96
N TYR A 46 6.92 -8.42 -0.03
CA TYR A 46 5.55 -8.69 0.35
C TYR A 46 4.70 -7.47 0.11
N ASN A 47 3.61 -7.65 -0.62
CA ASN A 47 2.71 -6.56 -1.00
C ASN A 47 1.36 -6.62 -0.24
N LYS A 48 1.24 -7.47 0.78
CA LYS A 48 0.01 -7.60 1.57
C LYS A 48 -0.22 -6.35 2.40
N ASN A 49 -1.48 -5.92 2.53
CA ASN A 49 -1.83 -4.75 3.33
C ASN A 49 -1.90 -5.15 4.81
N LEU A 50 -0.81 -4.88 5.53
CA LEU A 50 -0.65 -5.22 6.94
C LEU A 50 -0.91 -4.02 7.85
N GLU A 51 -1.46 -4.29 9.02
CA GLU A 51 -1.49 -3.34 10.14
C GLU A 51 -0.31 -3.66 11.06
N ILE A 52 0.73 -2.82 11.02
CA ILE A 52 1.97 -3.04 11.78
C ILE A 52 1.96 -2.12 12.99
N ASN A 53 1.58 -2.68 14.14
CA ASN A 53 1.70 -1.99 15.42
C ASN A 53 3.10 -2.19 15.98
N TYR A 54 3.46 -1.38 16.98
CA TYR A 54 4.72 -1.52 17.72
C TYR A 54 4.96 -2.96 18.23
N GLU A 55 3.90 -3.60 18.76
CA GLU A 55 3.94 -4.97 19.28
C GLU A 55 4.34 -6.00 18.20
N GLU A 56 3.90 -5.81 16.95
CA GLU A 56 4.25 -6.70 15.84
C GLU A 56 5.74 -6.60 15.47
N ILE A 57 6.31 -5.40 15.57
CA ILE A 57 7.74 -5.17 15.36
C ILE A 57 8.56 -5.83 16.47
N GLN A 58 8.07 -5.76 17.72
CA GLN A 58 8.68 -6.44 18.86
C GLN A 58 8.60 -7.97 18.73
N HIS A 59 7.46 -8.49 18.27
CA HIS A 59 7.28 -9.90 17.98
C HIS A 59 8.23 -10.38 16.88
N LEU A 60 8.34 -9.62 15.78
CA LEU A 60 9.30 -9.87 14.70
C LEU A 60 10.74 -9.94 15.23
N ASN A 61 11.17 -8.95 16.00
CA ASN A 61 12.52 -8.96 16.59
C ASN A 61 12.75 -10.16 17.50
N SER A 62 11.77 -10.51 18.34
CA SER A 62 11.87 -11.65 19.25
C SER A 62 11.96 -12.98 18.48
N MET A 63 11.18 -13.14 17.42
CA MET A 63 11.19 -14.31 16.54
C MET A 63 12.54 -14.44 15.82
N ILE A 64 13.09 -13.36 15.26
CA ILE A 64 14.40 -13.39 14.62
C ILE A 64 15.49 -13.80 15.62
N LEU A 65 15.50 -13.20 16.82
CA LEU A 65 16.47 -13.56 17.85
C LEU A 65 16.36 -15.03 18.27
N GLN A 66 15.14 -15.57 18.38
CA GLN A 66 14.92 -17.00 18.69
C GLN A 66 15.42 -17.92 17.57
N LEU A 67 15.24 -17.55 16.30
CA LEU A 67 15.78 -18.31 15.17
C LEU A 67 17.31 -18.30 15.18
N LEU A 68 17.92 -17.16 15.48
CA LEU A 68 19.37 -17.02 15.57
C LEU A 68 19.96 -17.81 16.76
N GLN A 69 19.29 -17.85 17.91
CA GLN A 69 19.76 -18.53 19.13
C GLN A 69 19.99 -20.04 18.96
N ARG A 70 19.37 -20.67 17.96
CA ARG A 70 19.56 -22.10 17.67
C ARG A 70 20.93 -22.40 17.06
N GLU A 71 21.62 -21.38 16.56
CA GLU A 71 22.95 -21.48 15.96
C GLU A 71 24.04 -21.19 17.01
N HIS A 72 25.26 -21.71 16.79
CA HIS A 72 26.45 -21.35 17.58
C HIS A 72 26.88 -19.90 17.31
N LEU A 73 26.13 -18.95 17.85
CA LEU A 73 26.34 -17.52 17.67
C LEU A 73 27.57 -17.02 18.41
N LEU A 74 28.45 -16.32 17.70
CA LEU A 74 29.58 -15.59 18.26
C LEU A 74 29.20 -14.17 18.67
N GLY A 75 28.23 -13.58 17.98
CA GLY A 75 27.73 -12.24 18.29
C GLY A 75 26.55 -11.85 17.40
N VAL A 76 25.66 -11.03 17.95
CA VAL A 76 24.50 -10.45 17.27
C VAL A 76 24.44 -8.97 17.58
N ASN A 77 24.27 -8.16 16.55
CA ASN A 77 23.96 -6.74 16.64
C ASN A 77 22.63 -6.49 15.90
N CYS A 78 21.74 -5.71 16.51
CA CYS A 78 20.46 -5.32 15.95
C CYS A 78 20.35 -3.80 15.96
N SER A 79 20.33 -3.18 14.79
CA SER A 79 20.08 -1.75 14.64
C SER A 79 18.69 -1.52 14.08
N VAL A 80 18.01 -0.49 14.60
CA VAL A 80 16.69 -0.08 14.12
C VAL A 80 16.80 1.33 13.55
N VAL A 81 16.31 1.54 12.35
CA VAL A 81 16.28 2.85 11.70
C VAL A 81 14.83 3.23 11.46
N VAL A 82 14.40 4.34 12.03
CA VAL A 82 13.06 4.90 11.81
C VAL A 82 13.21 6.14 10.92
N ILE A 83 12.49 6.14 9.81
CA ILE A 83 12.43 7.26 8.86
C ILE A 83 11.03 7.82 8.91
N HIS A 84 10.91 9.10 9.18
CA HIS A 84 9.63 9.82 9.23
C HIS A 84 9.35 10.56 7.92
N MET A 85 8.11 11.01 7.71
CA MET A 85 7.69 11.71 6.49
C MET A 85 8.43 13.04 6.26
N ASP A 86 8.90 13.70 7.33
CA ASP A 86 9.72 14.92 7.27
C ASP A 86 11.20 14.63 6.92
N LYS A 87 11.51 13.40 6.50
CA LYS A 87 12.85 12.91 6.17
C LYS A 87 13.80 12.87 7.38
N THR A 88 13.27 13.03 8.59
CA THR A 88 14.06 12.81 9.81
C THR A 88 14.36 11.32 9.95
N ARG A 89 15.63 11.02 10.19
CA ARG A 89 16.14 9.66 10.34
C ARG A 89 16.67 9.50 11.75
N ILE A 90 16.11 8.56 12.49
CA ILE A 90 16.55 8.21 13.83
C ILE A 90 17.12 6.79 13.78
N VAL A 91 18.36 6.64 14.23
CA VAL A 91 19.08 5.36 14.25
C VAL A 91 19.26 4.94 15.70
N PHE A 92 18.89 3.70 15.99
CA PHE A 92 19.08 3.04 17.26
C PHE A 92 20.09 1.91 17.09
N ASP A 93 21.07 1.82 17.98
CA ASP A 93 22.10 0.78 17.95
C ASP A 93 21.63 -0.55 18.55
N SER A 94 20.47 -0.53 19.23
CA SER A 94 19.85 -1.72 19.80
C SER A 94 18.34 -1.62 19.75
N PHE A 95 17.67 -2.78 19.68
CA PHE A 95 16.22 -2.84 19.84
C PHE A 95 15.75 -2.31 21.20
N LYS A 96 16.59 -2.41 22.25
CA LYS A 96 16.28 -1.88 23.58
C LYS A 96 16.15 -0.36 23.57
N GLN A 97 17.08 0.35 22.92
CA GLN A 97 16.99 1.80 22.73
C GLN A 97 15.75 2.19 21.92
N PHE A 98 15.40 1.40 20.91
CA PHE A 98 14.17 1.59 20.16
C PHE A 98 12.92 1.40 21.03
N ASN A 99 12.93 0.46 21.99
CA ASN A 99 11.82 0.28 22.93
C ASN A 99 11.70 1.43 23.95
N GLU A 100 12.81 2.06 24.28
CA GLU A 100 12.84 3.27 25.14
C GLU A 100 12.48 4.55 24.36
N TYR A 101 12.37 4.47 23.03
CA TYR A 101 12.00 5.60 22.19
C TYR A 101 10.59 6.08 22.51
N ALA A 102 10.50 7.25 23.15
CA ALA A 102 9.23 7.87 23.47
C ALA A 102 8.50 8.29 22.18
N THR A 103 7.27 7.80 22.02
CA THR A 103 6.35 7.97 20.88
C THR A 103 5.85 9.42 20.66
N GLY A 104 6.56 10.41 21.22
CA GLY A 104 6.17 11.81 21.26
C GLY A 104 6.39 12.59 19.96
N THR A 105 6.99 12.00 18.93
CA THR A 105 7.15 12.66 17.63
C THR A 105 5.81 12.85 16.93
N SER A 106 5.58 14.08 16.45
CA SER A 106 4.37 14.46 15.71
C SER A 106 4.40 14.04 14.24
N SER A 107 5.59 13.77 13.68
CA SER A 107 5.77 13.35 12.29
C SER A 107 5.41 11.87 12.13
N PRO A 108 4.54 11.49 11.18
CA PRO A 108 4.24 10.10 10.90
C PRO A 108 5.47 9.32 10.39
N THR A 109 5.55 8.06 10.77
CA THR A 109 6.57 7.10 10.35
C THR A 109 6.36 6.71 8.89
N HIS A 110 7.39 6.89 8.08
CA HIS A 110 7.39 6.48 6.67
C HIS A 110 7.90 5.06 6.48
N LYS A 111 9.03 4.73 7.09
CA LYS A 111 9.68 3.43 6.97
C LYS A 111 10.39 3.05 8.27
N VAL A 112 10.35 1.77 8.62
CA VAL A 112 11.19 1.20 9.69
C VAL A 112 12.09 0.15 9.07
N VAL A 113 13.38 0.21 9.35
CA VAL A 113 14.37 -0.76 8.86
C VAL A 113 15.04 -1.43 10.05
N LEU A 114 14.94 -2.74 10.12
CA LEU A 114 15.61 -3.58 11.10
C LEU A 114 16.82 -4.21 10.44
N VAL A 115 18.01 -3.98 10.98
CA VAL A 115 19.28 -4.52 10.47
C VAL A 115 19.91 -5.41 11.53
N TYR A 116 19.96 -6.71 11.26
CA TYR A 116 20.63 -7.69 12.09
C TYR A 116 21.95 -8.08 11.45
N LYS A 117 23.04 -7.90 12.19
CA LYS A 117 24.37 -8.37 11.81
C LYS A 117 24.81 -9.42 12.80
N TYR A 118 25.08 -10.62 12.34
CA TYR A 118 25.47 -11.70 13.24
C TYR A 118 26.54 -12.59 12.61
N ALA A 119 27.30 -13.25 13.48
CA ALA A 119 28.38 -14.14 13.10
C ALA A 119 28.16 -15.53 13.73
N ILE A 120 28.33 -16.58 12.93
CA ILE A 120 28.18 -17.97 13.36
C ILE A 120 29.52 -18.70 13.17
N GLU A 121 29.87 -19.55 14.13
CA GLU A 121 30.97 -20.51 13.96
C GLU A 121 30.47 -21.78 13.26
N TYR A 122 31.05 -22.13 12.11
CA TYR A 122 30.70 -23.38 11.43
C TYR A 122 31.43 -24.57 12.07
N SER A 123 30.68 -25.59 12.49
CA SER A 123 31.16 -26.72 13.31
C SER A 123 32.18 -27.66 12.65
N GLY A 124 32.60 -27.39 11.40
CA GLY A 124 33.62 -28.17 10.69
C GLY A 124 34.99 -27.50 10.55
N ASN A 125 35.05 -26.18 10.35
CA ASN A 125 36.27 -25.50 9.86
C ASN A 125 36.76 -24.33 10.74
N LYS A 126 36.11 -24.01 11.87
CA LYS A 126 36.37 -22.78 12.66
C LYS A 126 36.30 -21.49 11.84
N GLU A 127 35.69 -21.54 10.67
CA GLU A 127 35.46 -20.37 9.85
C GLU A 127 34.26 -19.61 10.40
N ILE A 128 34.46 -18.30 10.57
CA ILE A 128 33.43 -17.36 11.00
C ILE A 128 32.65 -16.94 9.77
N GLN A 129 31.36 -17.23 9.78
CA GLN A 129 30.45 -16.81 8.71
C GLN A 129 29.65 -15.61 9.14
N ASN A 130 29.65 -14.56 8.32
CA ASN A 130 29.05 -13.28 8.66
C ASN A 130 27.76 -13.06 7.87
N TYR A 131 26.66 -12.80 8.55
CA TYR A 131 25.35 -12.60 7.93
C TYR A 131 24.84 -11.18 8.21
N GLU A 132 24.08 -10.65 7.25
CA GLU A 132 23.37 -9.37 7.39
C GLU A 132 21.93 -9.55 6.91
N VAL A 133 20.97 -9.44 7.82
CA VAL A 133 19.53 -9.49 7.54
C VAL A 133 18.98 -8.07 7.65
N THR A 134 18.44 -7.55 6.56
CA THR A 134 17.75 -6.26 6.51
C THR A 134 16.28 -6.51 6.25
N ILE A 135 15.42 -6.05 7.16
CA ILE A 135 13.97 -6.11 7.01
C ILE A 135 13.46 -4.67 6.98
N GLU A 136 12.90 -4.29 5.84
CA GLU A 136 12.27 -2.99 5.63
C GLU A 136 10.75 -3.12 5.75
N LEU A 137 10.16 -2.28 6.59
CA LEU A 137 8.72 -2.15 6.80
C LEU A 137 8.29 -0.79 6.29
N LEU A 138 7.47 -0.76 5.24
CA LEU A 138 6.99 0.46 4.59
C LEU A 138 5.56 0.80 5.02
N ASN A 139 5.35 2.05 5.42
CA ASN A 139 4.02 2.59 5.66
C ASN A 139 3.42 3.12 4.34
N LYS A 140 2.60 2.32 3.66
CA LYS A 140 1.94 2.74 2.41
C LYS A 140 1.07 3.97 2.59
N LEU A 141 0.45 4.16 3.76
CA LEU A 141 -0.36 5.35 4.02
C LEU A 141 0.47 6.63 3.95
N SER A 142 1.67 6.60 4.54
CA SER A 142 2.59 7.73 4.47
C SER A 142 3.09 7.99 3.04
N ALA A 143 3.45 6.93 2.30
CA ALA A 143 3.91 7.03 0.91
C ALA A 143 2.79 7.58 0.00
N TYR A 144 1.53 7.21 0.27
CA TYR A 144 0.38 7.74 -0.46
C TYR A 144 0.20 9.24 -0.23
N GLU A 145 0.35 9.73 1.01
CA GLU A 145 0.23 11.16 1.30
C GLU A 145 1.40 11.96 0.73
N GLU A 146 2.60 11.38 0.67
CA GLU A 146 3.74 11.97 -0.05
C GLU A 146 3.44 12.08 -1.56
N LEU A 147 3.03 10.98 -2.20
CA LEU A 147 2.65 10.99 -3.62
C LEU A 147 1.45 11.89 -3.90
N LYS A 148 0.56 12.11 -2.94
CA LYS A 148 -0.57 13.03 -3.11
C LYS A 148 -0.07 14.45 -3.39
N SER A 149 1.03 14.86 -2.76
CA SER A 149 1.67 16.17 -2.99
C SER A 149 2.37 16.29 -4.35
N ASP A 150 2.70 15.18 -5.01
CA ASP A 150 3.34 15.18 -6.32
C ASP A 150 2.37 15.56 -7.46
N GLN A 151 2.91 16.01 -8.61
CA GLN A 151 2.12 16.37 -9.79
C GLN A 151 1.72 15.17 -10.67
N LEU A 152 1.94 13.93 -10.21
CA LEU A 152 1.64 12.73 -11.00
C LEU A 152 0.12 12.58 -11.25
N PRO A 153 -0.28 11.96 -12.39
CA PRO A 153 -1.68 11.58 -12.61
C PRO A 153 -2.18 10.62 -11.51
N SER A 154 -3.44 10.74 -11.10
CA SER A 154 -4.05 9.92 -10.04
C SER A 154 -3.93 8.41 -10.31
N ALA A 155 -4.08 8.02 -11.57
CA ALA A 155 -3.99 6.63 -11.99
C ALA A 155 -2.59 6.02 -11.77
N MET A 156 -1.56 6.79 -12.09
CA MET A 156 -0.18 6.39 -11.90
C MET A 156 0.16 6.28 -10.41
N LYS A 157 -0.29 7.23 -9.58
CA LYS A 157 -0.09 7.21 -8.12
C LYS A 157 -0.67 5.94 -7.50
N ALA A 158 -1.89 5.57 -7.87
CA ALA A 158 -2.54 4.37 -7.34
C ALA A 158 -1.82 3.09 -7.76
N LEU A 159 -1.36 3.01 -9.01
CA LEU A 159 -0.56 1.88 -9.49
C LEU A 159 0.74 1.75 -8.69
N LEU A 160 1.47 2.85 -8.49
CA LEU A 160 2.71 2.87 -7.71
C LEU A 160 2.50 2.34 -6.30
N ILE A 161 1.49 2.85 -5.60
CA ILE A 161 1.14 2.41 -4.25
C ILE A 161 0.71 0.93 -4.21
N ARG A 162 0.04 0.46 -5.25
CA ARG A 162 -0.38 -0.93 -5.36
C ARG A 162 0.81 -1.87 -5.55
N VAL A 163 1.87 -1.47 -6.23
CA VAL A 163 3.06 -2.32 -6.46
C VAL A 163 4.11 -2.21 -5.36
N MET A 164 4.09 -1.13 -4.56
CA MET A 164 5.05 -0.92 -3.48
C MET A 164 5.00 -2.06 -2.45
N PRO A 165 6.15 -2.70 -2.13
CA PRO A 165 6.19 -3.71 -1.09
C PRO A 165 6.00 -3.07 0.29
N VAL A 166 5.21 -3.74 1.14
CA VAL A 166 4.99 -3.38 2.54
C VAL A 166 6.11 -3.92 3.41
N VAL A 167 6.56 -5.15 3.13
CA VAL A 167 7.69 -5.76 3.82
C VAL A 167 8.68 -6.21 2.75
N GLU A 168 9.94 -5.86 2.93
CA GLU A 168 11.02 -6.29 2.07
C GLU A 168 12.14 -6.84 2.93
N ILE A 169 12.54 -8.08 2.66
CA ILE A 169 13.65 -8.72 3.36
C ILE A 169 14.80 -8.94 2.39
N HIS A 170 16.00 -8.60 2.85
CA HIS A 170 17.26 -8.82 2.16
C HIS A 170 18.24 -9.46 3.12
N ILE A 171 18.70 -10.67 2.80
CA ILE A 171 19.63 -11.45 3.59
C ILE A 171 20.91 -11.61 2.78
N LYS A 172 22.03 -11.08 3.28
CA LYS A 172 23.36 -11.41 2.76
C LYS A 172 23.87 -12.62 3.52
N TYR A 173 24.20 -13.67 2.79
CA TYR A 173 24.49 -14.98 3.37
C TYR A 173 25.70 -15.66 2.72
N GLU A 174 26.24 -16.61 3.47
CA GLU A 174 27.26 -17.56 3.03
C GLU A 174 26.66 -18.96 2.86
N ASP A 175 25.75 -19.37 3.76
CA ASP A 175 24.92 -20.59 3.63
C ASP A 175 23.44 -20.24 3.33
N TYR A 176 22.96 -20.76 2.19
CA TYR A 176 21.58 -20.57 1.75
C TYR A 176 20.55 -21.21 2.69
N LEU A 177 20.84 -22.37 3.28
CA LEU A 177 19.87 -23.08 4.13
C LEU A 177 19.54 -22.25 5.38
N LYS A 178 20.56 -21.61 5.97
CA LYS A 178 20.38 -20.73 7.12
C LYS A 178 19.61 -19.47 6.76
N ALA A 179 19.94 -18.84 5.63
CA ALA A 179 19.21 -17.68 5.13
C ALA A 179 17.74 -18.03 4.88
N LYS A 180 17.46 -19.21 4.34
CA LYS A 180 16.11 -19.68 4.06
C LYS A 180 15.28 -19.86 5.33
N VAL A 181 15.83 -20.38 6.42
CA VAL A 181 15.10 -20.50 7.69
C VAL A 181 14.62 -19.13 8.21
N ILE A 182 15.46 -18.10 8.10
CA ILE A 182 15.08 -16.73 8.48
C ILE A 182 14.00 -16.20 7.54
N LEU A 183 14.16 -16.44 6.24
CA LEU A 183 13.19 -16.03 5.25
C LEU A 183 11.81 -16.67 5.49
N ASP A 184 11.78 -17.96 5.78
CA ASP A 184 10.55 -18.72 6.06
C ASP A 184 9.92 -18.24 7.38
N GLY A 185 10.73 -17.93 8.42
CA GLY A 185 10.21 -17.34 9.66
C GLY A 185 9.57 -15.97 9.46
N VAL A 186 10.16 -15.11 8.61
CA VAL A 186 9.54 -13.83 8.24
C VAL A 186 8.29 -14.04 7.39
N ASP A 187 8.26 -15.07 6.54
CA ASP A 187 7.07 -15.45 5.77
C ASP A 187 5.89 -15.78 6.68
N ASP A 188 6.13 -16.61 7.70
CA ASP A 188 5.13 -16.99 8.69
C ASP A 188 4.64 -15.78 9.50
N TRP A 189 5.56 -14.89 9.90
CA TRP A 189 5.18 -13.65 10.59
C TRP A 189 4.32 -12.72 9.71
N VAL A 190 4.68 -12.54 8.43
CA VAL A 190 3.87 -11.75 7.48
C VAL A 190 2.47 -12.35 7.31
N ASN A 191 2.36 -13.69 7.30
CA ASN A 191 1.09 -14.39 7.18
C ASN A 191 0.25 -14.30 8.47
N GLY A 192 0.90 -14.24 9.63
CA GLY A 192 0.26 -14.11 10.95
C GLY A 192 -0.13 -12.66 11.33
N CYS A 193 0.44 -11.65 10.68
CA CYS A 193 0.15 -10.25 10.97
C CYS A 193 -1.34 -9.91 10.77
N PRO A 194 -1.90 -9.03 11.63
CA PRO A 194 -3.26 -8.57 11.46
C PRO A 194 -3.41 -7.85 10.12
N HIS A 195 -4.41 -8.26 9.37
CA HIS A 195 -4.82 -7.58 8.15
C HIS A 195 -5.87 -6.54 8.55
N ASN A 196 -5.74 -5.32 8.03
CA ASN A 196 -6.71 -4.24 8.23
C ASN A 196 -8.08 -4.69 7.71
N SER A 197 -8.89 -5.32 8.55
CA SER A 197 -10.18 -5.92 8.22
C SER A 197 -11.30 -5.22 8.97
N ASN A 198 -11.29 -3.89 8.96
CA ASN A 198 -12.43 -3.12 9.47
C ASN A 198 -13.70 -3.46 8.67
N GLY A 199 -14.89 -3.51 9.27
CA GLY A 199 -16.13 -3.88 8.57
C GLY A 199 -16.50 -2.98 7.37
N ILE A 200 -16.06 -1.71 7.40
CA ILE A 200 -16.14 -0.77 6.26
C ILE A 200 -15.29 -1.26 5.08
N ASN A 201 -14.18 -1.93 5.36
CA ASN A 201 -13.31 -2.56 4.38
C ASN A 201 -14.05 -3.68 3.63
N THR A 202 -14.92 -4.45 4.29
CA THR A 202 -15.67 -5.53 3.62
C THR A 202 -16.62 -5.00 2.55
N PHE A 203 -17.34 -3.90 2.82
CA PHE A 203 -18.24 -3.29 1.83
C PHE A 203 -17.47 -2.63 0.67
N ILE A 204 -16.41 -1.88 0.97
CA ILE A 204 -15.57 -1.27 -0.08
C ILE A 204 -14.90 -2.36 -0.92
N ARG A 205 -14.41 -3.43 -0.30
CA ARG A 205 -13.79 -4.57 -0.99
C ARG A 205 -14.81 -5.33 -1.84
N PHE A 206 -16.05 -5.45 -1.37
CA PHE A 206 -17.15 -5.98 -2.18
C PHE A 206 -17.43 -5.08 -3.39
N LEU A 207 -17.49 -3.76 -3.20
CA LEU A 207 -17.66 -2.80 -4.30
C LEU A 207 -16.49 -2.81 -5.28
N GLN A 208 -15.25 -2.95 -4.80
CA GLN A 208 -14.05 -3.08 -5.64
C GLN A 208 -14.02 -4.40 -6.41
N ASN A 209 -14.35 -5.52 -5.77
CA ASN A 209 -14.40 -6.81 -6.44
C ASN A 209 -15.47 -6.84 -7.55
N ASN A 210 -16.53 -6.04 -7.40
CA ASN A 210 -17.61 -5.90 -8.38
C ASN A 210 -17.51 -4.57 -9.15
N SER A 211 -16.40 -3.83 -9.09
CA SER A 211 -16.32 -2.45 -9.59
C SER A 211 -16.58 -2.39 -11.10
N SER A 212 -16.05 -3.36 -11.84
CA SER A 212 -16.28 -3.52 -13.28
C SER A 212 -17.74 -3.72 -13.69
N THR A 213 -18.58 -4.16 -12.75
CA THR A 213 -20.02 -4.33 -13.00
C THR A 213 -20.83 -3.08 -12.64
N LEU A 214 -20.24 -2.13 -11.89
CA LEU A 214 -20.94 -0.92 -11.44
C LEU A 214 -21.49 -0.08 -12.61
N PRO A 215 -20.73 0.21 -13.69
CA PRO A 215 -21.28 0.98 -14.81
C PRO A 215 -22.51 0.33 -15.44
N SER A 216 -22.51 -1.01 -15.53
CA SER A 216 -23.63 -1.78 -16.08
C SER A 216 -24.84 -1.79 -15.12
N ILE A 217 -24.60 -1.85 -13.82
CA ILE A 217 -25.64 -1.76 -12.79
C ILE A 217 -26.31 -0.38 -12.83
N PHE A 218 -25.54 0.71 -12.89
CA PHE A 218 -26.07 2.07 -13.01
C PHE A 218 -26.90 2.26 -14.28
N ALA A 219 -26.45 1.73 -15.41
CA ALA A 219 -27.20 1.73 -16.65
C ALA A 219 -28.54 1.00 -16.53
N THR A 220 -28.53 -0.19 -15.90
CA THR A 220 -29.74 -1.02 -15.71
C THR A 220 -30.75 -0.33 -14.80
N PHE A 221 -30.30 0.23 -13.67
CA PHE A 221 -31.17 1.02 -12.79
C PHE A 221 -31.77 2.21 -13.50
N SER A 222 -31.00 2.91 -14.34
CA SER A 222 -31.50 4.05 -15.11
C SER A 222 -32.62 3.66 -16.07
N VAL A 223 -32.49 2.51 -16.74
CA VAL A 223 -33.57 1.97 -17.60
C VAL A 223 -34.81 1.63 -16.76
N LEU A 224 -34.65 0.97 -15.61
CA LEU A 224 -35.78 0.64 -14.72
C LEU A 224 -36.50 1.89 -14.23
N PHE A 225 -35.78 2.96 -13.88
CA PHE A 225 -36.39 4.24 -13.51
C PHE A 225 -37.17 4.88 -14.67
N ILE A 226 -36.63 4.85 -15.89
CA ILE A 226 -37.33 5.36 -17.07
C ILE A 226 -38.60 4.56 -17.35
N VAL A 227 -38.54 3.23 -17.29
CA VAL A 227 -39.71 2.36 -17.51
C VAL A 227 -40.78 2.60 -16.47
N ASN A 228 -40.41 2.70 -15.19
CA ASN A 228 -41.34 3.01 -14.10
C ASN A 228 -41.97 4.39 -14.27
N TYR A 229 -41.18 5.41 -14.62
CA TYR A 229 -41.68 6.75 -14.89
C TYR A 229 -42.68 6.79 -16.06
N LEU A 230 -42.35 6.15 -17.18
CA LEU A 230 -43.23 6.05 -18.34
C LEU A 230 -44.51 5.31 -17.99
N SER A 231 -44.44 4.19 -17.27
CA SER A 231 -45.61 3.41 -16.85
C SER A 231 -46.58 4.22 -16.01
N ASN A 232 -46.09 5.05 -15.08
CA ASN A 232 -46.95 5.85 -14.21
C ASN A 232 -47.54 7.09 -14.90
N ASN A 233 -46.90 7.58 -15.97
CA ASN A 233 -47.31 8.80 -16.67
C ASN A 233 -47.89 8.54 -18.07
N ILE A 234 -48.04 7.29 -18.50
CA ILE A 234 -48.46 6.95 -19.86
C ILE A 234 -49.81 7.56 -20.23
N ASN A 235 -50.75 7.58 -19.29
CA ASN A 235 -52.09 8.15 -19.47
C ASN A 235 -52.09 9.67 -19.61
N ASN A 236 -51.05 10.34 -19.09
CA ASN A 236 -50.88 11.80 -19.23
C ASN A 236 -50.13 12.17 -20.51
N LEU A 237 -49.35 11.23 -21.06
CA LEU A 237 -48.50 11.44 -22.24
C LEU A 237 -49.21 11.08 -23.55
N ILE A 238 -50.19 10.17 -23.52
CA ILE A 238 -50.91 9.70 -24.70
C ILE A 238 -52.40 9.98 -24.50
N GLU A 239 -52.95 10.89 -25.31
CA GLU A 239 -54.40 11.05 -25.41
C GLU A 239 -55.02 9.79 -26.05
N LEU A 240 -56.19 9.37 -25.56
CA LEU A 240 -56.88 8.13 -25.98
C LEU A 240 -57.18 8.03 -27.49
N ASN A 241 -57.03 9.12 -28.26
CA ASN A 241 -57.22 9.19 -29.71
C ASN A 241 -55.99 9.70 -30.48
N ALA A 242 -54.79 9.54 -29.93
CA ALA A 242 -53.56 10.02 -30.58
C ALA A 242 -53.34 9.39 -31.96
N ASN A 243 -52.86 10.21 -32.91
CA ASN A 243 -52.53 9.76 -34.26
C ASN A 243 -51.29 8.85 -34.23
N ILE A 244 -51.22 7.85 -35.13
CA ILE A 244 -50.10 6.89 -35.23
C ILE A 244 -48.76 7.63 -35.38
N ARG A 245 -48.77 8.76 -36.10
CA ARG A 245 -47.60 9.62 -36.28
C ARG A 245 -47.05 10.15 -34.94
N ASP A 246 -47.93 10.57 -34.03
CA ASP A 246 -47.54 11.20 -32.78
C ASP A 246 -46.98 10.15 -31.80
N ILE A 247 -47.59 8.95 -31.81
CA ILE A 247 -47.07 7.78 -31.07
C ILE A 247 -45.66 7.42 -31.57
N PHE A 248 -45.43 7.44 -32.89
CA PHE A 248 -44.12 7.15 -33.46
C PHE A 248 -43.08 8.21 -33.08
N VAL A 249 -43.42 9.50 -33.15
CA VAL A 249 -42.51 10.58 -32.74
C VAL A 249 -42.17 10.47 -31.25
N LEU A 250 -43.15 10.19 -30.40
CA LEU A 250 -42.94 9.98 -28.96
C LEU A 250 -42.01 8.79 -28.71
N ALA A 251 -42.20 7.66 -29.42
CA ALA A 251 -41.36 6.48 -29.28
C ALA A 251 -39.90 6.78 -29.64
N VAL A 252 -39.64 7.47 -30.76
CA VAL A 252 -38.29 7.85 -31.19
C VAL A 252 -37.63 8.78 -30.16
N GLN A 253 -38.37 9.72 -29.59
CA GLN A 253 -37.85 10.62 -28.56
C GLN A 253 -37.53 9.89 -27.24
N CYS A 254 -38.41 9.00 -26.78
CA CYS A 254 -38.15 8.16 -25.61
C CYS A 254 -36.90 7.29 -25.80
N LEU A 255 -36.71 6.72 -27.01
CA LEU A 255 -35.50 5.97 -27.34
C LEU A 255 -34.24 6.86 -27.35
N GLY A 256 -34.32 8.06 -27.92
CA GLY A 256 -33.21 9.01 -27.93
C GLY A 256 -32.80 9.47 -26.52
N ILE A 257 -33.77 9.86 -25.70
CA ILE A 257 -33.55 10.30 -24.32
C ILE A 257 -33.02 9.16 -23.46
N SER A 258 -33.59 7.96 -23.57
CA SER A 258 -33.10 6.80 -22.81
C SER A 258 -31.66 6.43 -23.18
N PHE A 259 -31.29 6.53 -24.46
CA PHE A 259 -29.90 6.32 -24.89
C PHE A 259 -28.94 7.32 -24.23
N ILE A 260 -29.29 8.61 -24.19
CA ILE A 260 -28.47 9.65 -23.55
C ILE A 260 -28.36 9.39 -22.04
N ILE A 261 -29.46 9.09 -21.36
CA ILE A 261 -29.45 8.81 -19.91
C ILE A 261 -28.58 7.59 -19.60
N VAL A 262 -28.68 6.51 -20.37
CA VAL A 262 -27.84 5.31 -20.20
C VAL A 262 -26.35 5.64 -20.39
N LYS A 263 -26.00 6.49 -21.37
CA LYS A 263 -24.61 6.93 -21.57
C LYS A 263 -24.08 7.76 -20.40
N ILE A 264 -24.88 8.67 -19.87
CA ILE A 264 -24.53 9.46 -18.68
C ILE A 264 -24.38 8.55 -17.46
N ALA A 265 -25.32 7.63 -17.24
CA ALA A 265 -25.28 6.70 -16.12
C ALA A 265 -24.04 5.79 -16.15
N LYS A 266 -23.67 5.29 -17.35
CA LYS A 266 -22.41 4.57 -17.53
C LYS A 266 -21.21 5.45 -17.19
N GLY A 267 -21.15 6.67 -17.70
CA GLY A 267 -20.05 7.60 -17.39
C GLY A 267 -19.92 7.91 -15.88
N VAL A 268 -21.05 8.06 -15.17
CA VAL A 268 -21.04 8.21 -13.70
C VAL A 268 -20.54 6.92 -13.04
N GLY A 269 -20.98 5.77 -13.50
CA GLY A 269 -20.49 4.47 -13.03
C GLY A 269 -18.99 4.30 -13.23
N ASP A 270 -18.46 4.70 -14.40
CA ASP A 270 -17.03 4.66 -14.71
C ASP A 270 -16.24 5.60 -13.78
N ILE A 271 -16.78 6.78 -13.46
CA ILE A 271 -16.15 7.70 -12.49
C ILE A 271 -16.10 7.05 -11.10
N VAL A 272 -17.18 6.40 -10.68
CA VAL A 272 -17.27 5.71 -9.37
C VAL A 272 -16.34 4.50 -9.33
N GLU A 273 -16.28 3.70 -10.40
CA GLU A 273 -15.36 2.56 -10.56
C GLU A 273 -13.91 3.03 -10.44
N ASN A 274 -13.50 4.00 -11.27
CA ASN A 274 -12.16 4.57 -11.22
C ASN A 274 -11.84 5.09 -9.81
N PHE A 275 -12.78 5.77 -9.18
CA PHE A 275 -12.60 6.28 -7.83
C PHE A 275 -12.42 5.16 -6.79
N LEU A 276 -13.20 4.08 -6.88
CA LEU A 276 -13.09 2.90 -6.01
C LEU A 276 -11.79 2.14 -6.22
N ASP A 277 -11.38 1.95 -7.47
CA ASP A 277 -10.14 1.28 -7.84
C ASP A 277 -8.90 2.08 -7.38
N PHE A 278 -9.02 3.42 -7.34
CA PHE A 278 -8.00 4.32 -6.79
C PHE A 278 -8.03 4.45 -5.27
N TYR A 279 -8.85 3.66 -4.58
CA TYR A 279 -8.87 3.61 -3.13
C TYR A 279 -8.10 2.38 -2.62
N PRO A 280 -6.75 2.36 -2.67
CA PRO A 280 -6.00 1.25 -2.13
C PRO A 280 -6.27 1.16 -0.63
N PHE A 281 -6.52 -0.05 -0.14
CA PHE A 281 -6.31 -0.33 1.26
C PHE A 281 -4.80 -0.21 1.51
N LEU A 282 -4.43 0.64 2.44
CA LEU A 282 -3.03 0.96 2.71
C LEU A 282 -2.61 0.18 3.95
N SER A 283 -1.46 -0.49 3.87
CA SER A 283 -0.75 -0.87 5.08
C SER A 283 -0.35 0.39 5.83
N PHE A 284 -0.34 0.30 7.15
CA PHE A 284 0.13 1.39 7.99
C PHE A 284 0.96 0.86 9.14
N ILE A 285 1.90 1.70 9.56
CA ILE A 285 2.72 1.50 10.74
C ILE A 285 2.17 2.43 11.81
N ASN A 286 1.91 1.92 13.02
CA ASN A 286 1.42 2.71 14.14
C ASN A 286 2.38 2.56 15.33
N ILE A 287 3.34 3.48 15.39
CA ILE A 287 4.34 3.53 16.48
C ILE A 287 4.20 4.83 17.25
N ASN A 288 3.83 5.93 16.58
CA ASN A 288 3.77 7.25 17.20
C ASN A 288 2.40 7.95 17.09
N LYS A 289 2.25 9.08 17.78
CA LYS A 289 1.00 9.87 17.74
C LYS A 289 0.71 10.46 16.35
N GLY A 290 1.75 10.79 15.59
CA GLY A 290 1.64 11.23 14.19
C GLY A 290 0.95 10.18 13.32
N ASP A 291 1.33 8.91 13.47
CA ASP A 291 0.74 7.77 12.76
C ASP A 291 -0.74 7.63 13.07
N SER A 292 -1.09 7.63 14.36
CA SER A 292 -2.48 7.56 14.82
C SER A 292 -3.33 8.70 14.25
N ASN A 293 -2.80 9.92 14.19
CA ASN A 293 -3.48 11.06 13.59
C ASN A 293 -3.67 10.89 12.07
N LEU A 294 -2.65 10.39 11.36
CA LEU A 294 -2.71 10.13 9.92
C LEU A 294 -3.78 9.08 9.60
N ILE A 295 -3.82 7.98 10.38
CA ILE A 295 -4.81 6.91 10.26
C ILE A 295 -6.22 7.44 10.52
N ASN A 296 -6.41 8.24 11.57
CA ASN A 296 -7.71 8.82 11.91
C ASN A 296 -8.19 9.83 10.86
N ASN A 297 -7.30 10.66 10.32
CA ASN A 297 -7.61 11.58 9.23
C ASN A 297 -8.02 10.80 7.97
N ARG A 298 -7.34 9.69 7.66
CA ARG A 298 -7.73 8.82 6.55
C ARG A 298 -9.12 8.21 6.77
N LYS A 299 -9.43 7.69 7.96
CA LYS A 299 -10.75 7.15 8.30
C LYS A 299 -11.88 8.17 8.10
N LYS A 300 -11.67 9.42 8.52
CA LYS A 300 -12.63 10.53 8.30
C LYS A 300 -12.77 10.88 6.82
N ASN A 301 -11.67 10.88 6.07
CA ASN A 301 -11.71 11.13 4.63
C ASN A 301 -12.46 10.02 3.87
N ILE A 302 -12.33 8.75 4.29
CA ILE A 302 -13.09 7.62 3.73
C ILE A 302 -14.59 7.83 3.88
N SER A 303 -15.06 8.18 5.08
CA SER A 303 -16.50 8.39 5.30
C SER A 303 -17.03 9.57 4.50
N ALA A 304 -16.29 10.69 4.43
CA ALA A 304 -16.65 11.83 3.60
C ALA A 304 -16.73 11.48 2.11
N VAL A 305 -15.82 10.62 1.65
CA VAL A 305 -15.80 10.11 0.28
C VAL A 305 -17.01 9.23 -0.03
N ILE A 306 -17.38 8.33 0.88
CA ILE A 306 -18.58 7.49 0.73
C ILE A 306 -19.82 8.39 0.63
N ILE A 307 -19.91 9.42 1.47
CA ILE A 307 -20.99 10.40 1.42
C ILE A 307 -21.01 11.11 0.06
N LYS A 308 -19.86 11.51 -0.50
CA LYS A 308 -19.80 12.11 -1.84
C LYS A 308 -20.28 11.16 -2.93
N ILE A 309 -19.92 9.88 -2.87
CA ILE A 309 -20.41 8.87 -3.83
C ILE A 309 -21.94 8.78 -3.73
N ILE A 310 -22.48 8.64 -2.52
CA ILE A 310 -23.94 8.58 -2.29
C ILE A 310 -24.63 9.85 -2.80
N VAL A 311 -24.09 11.04 -2.50
CA VAL A 311 -24.64 12.32 -2.96
C VAL A 311 -24.60 12.42 -4.48
N THR A 312 -23.52 12.01 -5.14
CA THR A 312 -23.42 12.00 -6.61
C THR A 312 -24.46 11.06 -7.23
N ILE A 313 -24.68 9.89 -6.63
CA ILE A 313 -25.73 8.94 -7.07
C ILE A 313 -27.11 9.57 -6.91
N LEU A 314 -27.39 10.21 -5.76
CA LEU A 314 -28.65 10.90 -5.50
C LEU A 314 -28.87 12.08 -6.46
N LEU A 315 -27.83 12.90 -6.72
CA LEU A 315 -27.89 14.00 -7.67
C LEU A 315 -28.14 13.50 -9.10
N GLY A 316 -27.50 12.39 -9.49
CA GLY A 316 -27.71 11.76 -10.79
C GLY A 316 -29.13 11.23 -10.95
N ALA A 317 -29.68 10.58 -9.92
CA ALA A 317 -31.05 10.11 -9.89
C ALA A 317 -32.06 11.27 -9.94
N LEU A 318 -31.84 12.33 -9.15
CA LEU A 318 -32.66 13.54 -9.14
C LEU A 318 -32.58 14.29 -10.47
N GLY A 319 -31.39 14.43 -11.06
CA GLY A 319 -31.20 15.05 -12.37
C GLY A 319 -31.94 14.28 -13.47
N SER A 320 -31.90 12.94 -13.42
CA SER A 320 -32.66 12.10 -14.34
C SER A 320 -34.17 12.27 -14.16
N TYR A 321 -34.65 12.36 -12.91
CA TYR A 321 -36.06 12.62 -12.60
C TYR A 321 -36.50 14.00 -13.08
N VAL A 322 -35.73 15.05 -12.79
CA VAL A 322 -36.02 16.42 -13.25
C VAL A 322 -36.03 16.49 -14.77
N MET A 323 -35.09 15.84 -15.45
CA MET A 323 -35.09 15.78 -16.91
C MET A 323 -36.34 15.07 -17.45
N ALA A 324 -36.76 13.97 -16.83
CA ALA A 324 -37.99 13.27 -17.20
C ALA A 324 -39.24 14.17 -17.01
N VAL A 325 -39.27 14.94 -15.92
CA VAL A 325 -40.36 15.88 -15.62
C VAL A 325 -40.33 17.08 -16.56
N VAL A 326 -39.17 17.66 -16.88
CA VAL A 326 -39.03 18.77 -17.83
C VAL A 326 -39.44 18.32 -19.24
N CYS A 327 -39.03 17.12 -19.67
CA CYS A 327 -39.49 16.54 -20.92
C CYS A 327 -41.01 16.28 -20.91
N GLY A 328 -41.60 15.96 -19.75
CA GLY A 328 -43.05 15.83 -19.60
C GLY A 328 -43.80 17.16 -19.50
N LEU A 329 -43.18 18.23 -18.98
CA LEU A 329 -43.75 19.56 -18.76
C LEU A 329 -43.66 20.48 -19.98
N PHE A 330 -42.75 20.20 -20.92
CA PHE A 330 -42.64 20.91 -22.20
C PHE A 330 -43.08 20.04 -23.38
N PRO A 331 -44.36 19.63 -23.47
CA PRO A 331 -44.89 19.07 -24.72
C PRO A 331 -44.89 20.10 -25.86
N SER A 332 -44.56 21.37 -25.59
CA SER A 332 -44.39 22.45 -26.58
C SER A 332 -42.99 22.53 -27.23
N LEU A 333 -41.98 21.84 -26.70
CA LEU A 333 -40.69 21.62 -27.38
C LEU A 333 -40.74 20.42 -28.34
N LEU A 334 -41.72 19.54 -28.15
CA LEU A 334 -42.29 18.70 -29.20
C LEU A 334 -43.07 19.62 -30.14
N PRO A 335 -42.93 19.50 -31.48
CA PRO A 335 -43.69 20.34 -32.40
C PRO A 335 -45.17 20.15 -32.08
N SER A 336 -45.78 21.21 -31.52
CA SER A 336 -47.22 21.38 -31.41
C SER A 336 -47.78 21.33 -32.82
N ILE A 337 -48.07 20.13 -33.32
CA ILE A 337 -48.92 19.96 -34.49
C ILE A 337 -50.35 20.13 -33.98
N LYS A 338 -50.69 21.39 -33.66
CA LYS A 338 -52.09 21.82 -33.67
C LYS A 338 -52.45 22.07 -35.12
N GLY A 339 -53.02 21.03 -35.73
CA GLY A 339 -53.79 21.11 -36.98
C GLY A 339 -55.15 20.54 -36.70
#